data_AF-A0A1F7PYM0-F1
#
_entry.id   AF-A0A1F7PYM0-F1
#
_cell.length_a   1.000
_cell.length_b   1.000
_cell.length_c   1.000
_cell.angle_alpha   90.00
_cell.angle_beta   90.00
_cell.angle_gamma   90.00
#
_symmetry.space_group_name_H-M   'P 1'
#
loop_
_entity.id
_entity.type
_entity.pdbx_description
1 polymer ?
#
loop_
_entity_poly.entity_id
_entity_poly.type
_entity_poly.pdbx_seq_one_letter_code
_entity_poly.pdbx_strand_id
1 'polypeptide(L)'
;MIRLQPRHYWRGTPRYVHGHHNRRGHWRVFQVRQAGYLTVSEVARALGIGTTTLRRREGTVYPRAARIGGIRVYRDADVERLRRGNSASSSTADTK
;
A
#
# COMPACT_ATOMS: atom_id res chain seq x y z
N MET A 1 -17.10 30.76 -1.68
CA MET A 1 -16.67 31.58 -2.83
C MET A 1 -15.31 31.08 -3.31
N ILE A 2 -15.21 30.57 -4.54
CA ILE A 2 -13.95 30.03 -5.09
C ILE A 2 -13.16 31.19 -5.71
N ARG A 3 -11.93 31.47 -5.25
CA ARG A 3 -11.05 32.48 -5.87
C ARG A 3 -10.40 31.92 -7.14
N LEU A 4 -10.80 32.45 -8.29
CA LEU A 4 -10.18 32.16 -9.58
C LEU A 4 -8.83 32.88 -9.69
N GLN A 5 -7.75 32.15 -10.01
CA GLN A 5 -6.43 32.73 -10.26
C GLN A 5 -6.37 33.31 -11.69
N PRO A 6 -5.60 34.40 -11.94
CA PRO A 6 -5.51 35.04 -13.26
C PRO A 6 -5.16 34.10 -14.42
N ARG A 7 -4.36 33.06 -14.16
CA ARG A 7 -3.99 32.02 -15.14
C ARG A 7 -5.20 31.25 -15.70
N HIS A 8 -6.33 31.22 -14.98
CA HIS A 8 -7.54 30.51 -15.40
C HIS A 8 -8.41 31.32 -16.37
N TYR A 9 -8.18 32.63 -16.52
CA TYR A 9 -8.92 33.43 -17.50
C TYR A 9 -8.58 33.02 -18.95
N TRP A 10 -7.32 32.67 -19.20
CA TRP A 10 -6.85 32.25 -20.53
C TRP A 10 -6.85 30.74 -20.75
N ARG A 11 -6.59 29.95 -19.70
CA ARG A 11 -6.49 28.47 -19.81
C ARG A 11 -7.79 27.72 -19.43
N GLY A 12 -8.75 28.42 -18.84
CA GLY A 12 -9.94 27.82 -18.22
C GLY A 12 -9.68 27.24 -16.83
N THR A 13 -10.75 27.02 -16.06
CA THR A 13 -10.69 26.32 -14.78
C THR A 13 -10.40 24.84 -15.03
N PRO A 14 -9.40 24.22 -14.36
CA PRO A 14 -9.16 22.79 -14.49
C PRO A 14 -10.43 22.00 -14.18
N ARG A 15 -10.90 21.22 -15.14
CA ARG A 15 -12.02 20.29 -14.98
C ARG A 15 -11.48 18.88 -14.79
N TYR A 16 -12.20 18.07 -14.02
CA TYR A 16 -11.92 16.63 -13.96
C TYR A 16 -12.07 16.03 -15.37
N VAL A 17 -11.06 15.30 -15.82
CA VAL A 17 -11.08 14.56 -17.09
C VAL A 17 -10.96 13.08 -16.75
N HIS A 18 -12.00 12.31 -17.07
CA HIS A 18 -11.99 10.87 -16.89
C HIS A 18 -10.80 10.27 -17.66
N GLY A 19 -10.02 9.41 -17.00
CA GLY A 19 -8.83 8.78 -17.60
C GLY A 19 -7.53 9.59 -17.52
N HIS A 20 -7.53 10.82 -16.99
CA HIS A 20 -6.31 11.61 -16.71
C HIS A 20 -5.53 11.09 -15.47
N HIS A 21 -5.75 9.84 -15.07
CA HIS A 21 -4.99 9.25 -13.98
C HIS A 21 -3.56 8.95 -14.42
N ASN A 22 -2.61 9.25 -13.54
CA ASN A 22 -1.18 9.10 -13.81
C ASN A 22 -0.80 7.61 -13.94
N ARG A 23 -0.79 7.08 -15.17
CA ARG A 23 -0.45 5.68 -15.49
C ARG A 23 0.94 5.26 -14.99
N ARG A 24 1.85 6.21 -14.75
CA ARG A 24 3.22 5.92 -14.28
C ARG A 24 3.25 5.19 -12.95
N GLY A 25 2.30 5.47 -12.04
CA GLY A 25 2.21 4.77 -10.75
C GLY A 25 1.89 3.28 -10.90
N HIS A 26 0.99 2.97 -11.84
CA HIS A 26 0.58 1.60 -12.13
C HIS A 26 1.74 0.75 -12.67
N TRP A 27 2.54 1.32 -13.58
CA TRP A 27 3.72 0.63 -14.13
C TRP A 27 4.79 0.31 -13.09
N ARG A 28 5.04 1.23 -12.14
CA ARG A 28 6.01 0.98 -11.06
C ARG A 28 5.56 -0.15 -10.13
N VAL A 29 4.27 -0.21 -9.80
CA VAL A 29 3.72 -1.32 -9.00
C VAL A 29 3.88 -2.64 -9.76
N PHE A 30 3.62 -2.65 -11.06
CA PHE A 30 3.79 -3.84 -11.89
C PHE A 30 5.24 -4.34 -11.93
N GLN A 31 6.22 -3.45 -12.09
CA GLN A 31 7.64 -3.78 -12.06
C GLN A 31 8.06 -4.39 -10.71
N VAL A 32 7.58 -3.81 -9.60
CA VAL A 32 7.84 -4.32 -8.25
C VAL A 32 7.31 -5.75 -8.09
N ARG A 33 6.10 -6.02 -8.61
CA ARG A 33 5.51 -7.37 -8.59
C ARG A 33 6.31 -8.36 -9.44
N GLN A 34 6.74 -7.96 -10.64
CA GLN A 34 7.60 -8.80 -11.48
C GLN A 34 8.94 -9.15 -10.82
N ALA A 35 9.47 -8.24 -10.01
CA ALA A 35 10.69 -8.47 -9.24
C ALA A 35 10.48 -9.35 -7.98
N GLY A 36 9.29 -9.92 -7.79
CA GLY A 36 9.00 -10.84 -6.68
C GLY A 36 8.72 -10.15 -5.34
N TYR A 37 8.42 -8.85 -5.36
CA TYR A 37 8.06 -8.09 -4.16
C TYR A 37 6.56 -7.88 -4.05
N LEU A 38 6.08 -7.83 -2.81
CA LEU A 38 4.68 -7.54 -2.49
C LEU A 38 4.52 -6.10 -2.02
N THR A 39 3.47 -5.44 -2.50
CA THR A 39 3.10 -4.11 -2.03
C THR A 39 2.37 -4.17 -0.69
N VAL A 40 2.35 -3.04 0.04
CA VAL A 40 1.60 -2.89 1.31
C VAL A 40 0.15 -3.38 1.20
N SER A 41 -0.53 -3.09 0.08
CA SER A 41 -1.92 -3.48 -0.12
C SER A 41 -2.09 -4.99 -0.25
N GLU A 42 -1.15 -5.65 -0.92
CA GLU A 42 -1.16 -7.11 -1.08
C GLU A 42 -0.85 -7.81 0.24
N VAL A 43 0.14 -7.32 0.98
CA VAL A 43 0.47 -7.86 2.31
C VAL A 43 -0.69 -7.67 3.28
N ALA A 44 -1.31 -6.49 3.29
CA ALA A 44 -2.46 -6.22 4.14
C ALA A 44 -3.63 -7.18 3.82
N ARG A 45 -3.91 -7.41 2.53
CA ARG A 45 -4.90 -8.40 2.08
C ARG A 45 -4.52 -9.82 2.51
N ALA A 46 -3.25 -10.20 2.35
CA ALA A 46 -2.74 -11.52 2.71
C ALA A 46 -2.80 -11.83 4.21
N LEU A 47 -2.73 -10.78 5.04
CA LEU A 47 -2.83 -10.84 6.50
C LEU A 47 -4.26 -10.58 7.03
N GLY A 48 -5.21 -10.22 6.17
CA GLY A 48 -6.57 -9.88 6.59
C GLY A 48 -6.69 -8.59 7.41
N ILE A 49 -5.76 -7.64 7.25
CA ILE A 49 -5.73 -6.38 8.03
C ILE A 49 -5.84 -5.15 7.12
N GLY A 50 -6.14 -3.99 7.73
CA GLY A 50 -6.10 -2.70 7.03
C GLY A 50 -4.68 -2.24 6.71
N THR A 51 -4.50 -1.58 5.55
CA THR A 51 -3.19 -1.02 5.12
C THR A 51 -2.65 0.03 6.09
N THR A 52 -3.53 0.84 6.69
CA THR A 52 -3.17 1.81 7.74
C THR A 52 -2.66 1.10 9.00
N THR A 53 -3.30 0.00 9.40
CA THR A 53 -2.88 -0.81 10.55
C THR A 53 -1.48 -1.39 10.32
N LEU A 54 -1.24 -1.95 9.13
CA LEU A 54 0.09 -2.43 8.73
C LEU A 54 1.13 -1.31 8.86
N ARG A 55 0.89 -0.14 8.26
CA ARG A 55 1.82 1.00 8.28
C ARG A 55 2.11 1.54 9.68
N ARG A 56 1.10 1.59 10.56
CA ARG A 56 1.27 2.09 11.95
C ARG A 56 2.08 1.15 12.82
N ARG A 57 2.06 -0.15 12.49
CA ARG A 57 2.74 -1.21 13.25
C ARG A 57 4.03 -1.69 12.57
N GLU A 58 4.46 -1.04 11.48
CA GLU A 58 5.77 -1.22 10.87
C GLU A 58 6.87 -0.86 11.90
N GLY A 59 7.84 -1.76 12.08
CA GLY A 59 8.95 -1.58 13.02
C GLY A 59 8.67 -2.00 14.46
N THR A 60 7.42 -2.36 14.79
CA THR A 60 7.04 -2.88 16.12
C THR A 60 6.55 -4.31 16.04
N VAL A 61 5.42 -4.52 15.36
CA VAL A 61 4.79 -5.85 15.18
C VAL A 61 5.17 -6.44 13.83
N TYR A 62 5.25 -5.58 12.80
CA TYR A 62 5.60 -5.99 11.45
C TYR A 62 7.01 -5.52 11.11
N PRO A 63 7.77 -6.27 10.30
CA PRO A 63 9.06 -5.83 9.80
C PRO A 63 8.89 -4.51 9.04
N ARG A 64 9.90 -3.65 9.12
CA ARG A 64 9.88 -2.37 8.43
C ARG A 64 9.95 -2.60 6.92
N ALA A 65 8.97 -2.08 6.17
CA ALA A 65 8.94 -2.21 4.72
C ALA A 65 10.19 -1.60 4.07
N ALA A 66 10.75 -2.28 3.08
CA ALA A 66 11.75 -1.71 2.19
C ALA A 66 11.09 -0.69 1.24
N ARG A 67 11.89 0.18 0.61
CA ARG A 67 11.40 1.15 -0.37
C ARG A 67 12.10 1.00 -1.71
N ILE A 68 11.33 0.79 -2.76
CA ILE A 68 11.81 0.72 -4.15
C ILE A 68 11.03 1.73 -4.99
N GLY A 69 11.73 2.70 -5.61
CA GLY A 69 11.07 3.72 -6.44
C GLY A 69 10.01 4.57 -5.73
N GLY A 70 10.12 4.71 -4.40
CA GLY A 70 9.14 5.38 -3.54
C GLY A 70 7.97 4.50 -3.07
N ILE A 71 7.92 3.23 -3.48
CA ILE A 71 6.90 2.26 -3.10
C ILE A 71 7.39 1.46 -1.90
N ARG A 72 6.55 1.30 -0.87
CA ARG A 72 6.81 0.38 0.25
C ARG A 72 6.57 -1.05 -0.19
N VAL A 73 7.55 -1.92 0.03
CA VAL A 73 7.55 -3.30 -0.45
C VAL A 73 8.01 -4.27 0.64
N TYR A 74 7.52 -5.50 0.54
CA TYR A 74 7.86 -6.64 1.39
C TYR A 74 8.34 -7.79 0.53
N ARG A 75 9.22 -8.65 1.06
CA ARG A 75 9.51 -9.93 0.44
C ARG A 75 8.48 -10.96 0.88
N ASP A 76 8.21 -11.93 0.02
CA ASP A 76 7.22 -12.97 0.30
C ASP A 76 7.58 -13.78 1.56
N ALA A 77 8.87 -14.08 1.75
CA ALA A 77 9.39 -14.76 2.94
C ALA A 77 9.08 -14.02 4.26
N ASP A 78 9.09 -12.69 4.25
CA ASP A 78 8.74 -11.89 5.44
C ASP A 78 7.25 -12.02 5.77
N VAL A 79 6.39 -12.11 4.75
CA VAL A 79 4.94 -12.25 4.89
C VAL A 79 4.56 -13.64 5.37
N GLU A 80 5.21 -14.69 4.86
CA GLU A 80 4.99 -16.05 5.34
C GLU A 80 5.36 -16.22 6.82
N ARG A 81 6.45 -15.60 7.26
CA ARG A 81 6.86 -15.65 8.67
C ARG A 81 5.80 -15.01 9.57
N LEU A 82 5.21 -13.90 9.12
CA LEU A 82 4.11 -13.23 9.83
C LEU A 82 2.83 -14.06 9.87
N ARG A 83 2.50 -14.74 8.77
CA ARG A 83 1.36 -15.67 8.72
C ARG A 83 1.52 -16.81 9.72
N ARG A 84 2.71 -17.42 9.78
CA ARG A 84 3.01 -18.48 10.76
C ARG A 84 2.97 -17.96 12.20
N GLY A 85 3.52 -16.77 12.46
CA GLY A 85 3.48 -16.13 13.77
C GLY A 85 2.06 -15.82 14.27
N ASN A 86 1.20 -15.29 13.39
CA ASN A 86 -0.22 -15.03 13.73
C ASN A 86 -1.03 -16.33 13.88
N SER A 87 -0.73 -17.38 13.11
CA SER A 87 -1.38 -18.68 13.28
C SER A 87 -1.05 -19.30 14.64
N ALA A 88 0.18 -19.15 15.12
CA ALA A 88 0.62 -19.67 16.42
C ALA A 88 0.00 -18.93 17.62
N SER A 89 -0.32 -17.64 17.47
CA SER A 89 -1.05 -16.88 18.50
C SER A 89 -2.56 -17.03 18.44
N SER A 90 -3.10 -17.66 17.40
CA SER A 90 -4.54 -17.91 17.24
C SER A 90 -5.00 -19.27 17.81
N SER A 91 -4.10 -20.12 18.31
CA SER A 91 -4.45 -21.46 18.83
C SER A 91 -4.72 -21.49 20.35
N THR A 92 -4.85 -20.35 21.02
CA THR A 92 -5.26 -20.25 22.43
C THR A 92 -6.53 -19.43 22.56
N ALA A 93 -7.64 -19.97 22.05
CA ALA A 93 -8.98 -19.44 22.31
C ALA A 93 -10.04 -20.51 22.03
N ASP A 94 -9.96 -21.67 22.69
CA ASP A 94 -11.11 -22.55 22.85
C ASP A 94 -10.93 -23.44 24.08
N THR A 95 -11.48 -23.00 25.21
CA THR A 95 -11.91 -23.87 26.33
C THR A 95 -12.94 -23.08 27.12
N LYS A 96 -14.22 -23.42 26.93
CA LYS A 96 -15.25 -23.22 27.95
C LYS A 96 -16.18 -24.43 27.94
#